data_AF-A0A1L8DB30-F1
#
_entry.id   AF-A0A1L8DB30-F1
#
_cell.length_a   1.000
_cell.length_b   1.000
_cell.length_c   1.000
_cell.angle_alpha   90.00
_cell.angle_beta   90.00
_cell.angle_gamma   90.00
#
_symmetry.space_group_name_H-M   'P 1'
#
loop_
_entity.id
_entity.type
_entity.pdbx_description
1 polymer ?
#
loop_
_entity_poly.entity_id
_entity_poly.type
_entity_poly.pdbx_seq_one_letter_code
_entity_poly.pdbx_strand_id
1 'polypeptide(L)'
;PDDVHSARRLLDDADILSTLERCFKVIHDTSRTPSLGEVPAKNTVPGSRTSARVTVINNLARFLKRNIFDVVKLRQTRLDHNLFDIIWPAMKKSHQMRLVDDDADAGVVIPDFDCYVVFREFLVPLIKDIHCLDISQNLKPHPTSNFFPSGLESIPVEGKTEEPPLETEALKEIHLNLDPAGKWIKSTLVECCRNLEVFELPLTLSVAQLEHVERILTGRLLSKDFSEAIGEETLGQYYSMNEVLENPSEIRTMLSAYGLLIPLLNTNDACQLSESMARNGQYWPYGRGVYVSHTNDFVVWINCHEHMRILCCTQSETVADIGVAFSKVGRAVQFLDEIISFRNTYYLGNLTSRPSYLGTGLRLSYI
;
A
#
# COMPACT_ATOMS: atom_id res chain seq x y z
N PRO A 1 -10.65 30.39 9.78
CA PRO A 1 -11.98 29.96 9.26
C PRO A 1 -11.86 28.86 8.21
N ASP A 2 -10.85 28.98 7.32
CA ASP A 2 -10.71 28.14 6.13
C ASP A 2 -9.89 26.85 6.34
N ASP A 3 -9.29 26.67 7.51
CA ASP A 3 -8.58 25.44 7.85
C ASP A 3 -9.58 24.33 8.22
N VAL A 4 -9.83 23.41 7.31
CA VAL A 4 -10.72 22.25 7.49
C VAL A 4 -9.95 20.95 7.80
N HIS A 5 -8.62 21.03 7.91
CA HIS A 5 -7.75 19.85 8.01
C HIS A 5 -7.17 19.67 9.42
N SER A 6 -6.83 20.78 10.10
CA SER A 6 -6.29 20.70 11.46
C SER A 6 -7.39 20.68 12.53
N ALA A 7 -7.01 20.28 13.74
CA ALA A 7 -7.86 20.42 14.93
C ALA A 7 -8.13 21.88 15.33
N ARG A 8 -7.49 22.86 14.67
CA ARG A 8 -7.52 24.30 15.01
C ARG A 8 -7.06 24.62 16.43
N ARG A 9 -6.35 23.69 17.05
CA ARG A 9 -5.70 23.80 18.36
C ARG A 9 -4.31 23.18 18.27
N LEU A 10 -3.42 23.62 19.15
CA LEU A 10 -2.11 22.99 19.30
C LEU A 10 -2.23 21.77 20.20
N LEU A 11 -1.37 20.78 19.96
CA LEU A 11 -1.12 19.71 20.91
C LEU A 11 -0.43 20.29 22.13
N ASP A 12 -1.10 20.20 23.29
CA ASP A 12 -0.64 20.72 24.57
C ASP A 12 -0.40 19.63 25.63
N ASP A 13 -0.65 18.36 25.29
CA ASP A 13 -0.37 17.21 26.14
C ASP A 13 1.15 17.05 26.36
N ALA A 14 1.58 17.29 27.60
CA ALA A 14 2.99 17.26 27.98
C ALA A 14 3.64 15.87 27.81
N ASP A 15 2.88 14.80 28.01
CA ASP A 15 3.39 13.42 27.92
C ASP A 15 3.59 13.01 26.46
N ILE A 16 2.67 13.40 25.58
CA ILE A 16 2.81 13.19 24.12
C ILE A 16 3.98 14.01 23.59
N LEU A 17 4.09 15.29 23.97
CA LEU A 17 5.20 16.16 23.54
C LEU A 17 6.56 15.64 24.02
N SER A 18 6.66 15.18 25.26
CA SER A 18 7.85 14.52 25.81
C SER A 18 8.21 13.25 25.03
N THR A 19 7.19 12.50 24.61
CA THR A 19 7.37 11.30 23.79
C THR A 19 7.86 11.63 22.39
N LEU A 20 7.31 12.66 21.74
CA LEU A 20 7.77 13.15 20.44
C LEU A 20 9.24 13.60 20.50
N GLU A 21 9.66 14.32 21.54
CA GLU A 21 11.08 14.70 21.72
C GLU A 21 11.99 13.47 21.85
N ARG A 22 11.53 12.44 22.57
CA ARG A 22 12.26 11.16 22.67
C ARG A 22 12.35 10.47 21.32
N CYS A 23 11.26 10.42 20.54
CA CYS A 23 11.24 9.87 19.19
C CYS A 23 12.22 10.60 18.27
N PHE A 24 12.19 11.94 18.28
CA PHE A 24 13.13 12.76 17.51
C PHE A 24 14.59 12.43 17.87
N LYS A 25 14.90 12.32 19.16
CA LYS A 25 16.24 11.94 19.61
C LYS A 25 16.63 10.55 19.10
N VAL A 26 15.75 9.55 19.19
CA VAL A 26 16.01 8.19 18.70
C VAL A 26 16.30 8.19 17.20
N ILE A 27 15.53 8.92 16.39
CA ILE A 27 15.74 9.02 14.94
C ILE A 27 17.14 9.57 14.63
N HIS A 28 17.51 10.69 15.28
CA HIS A 28 18.78 11.38 15.00
C HIS A 28 19.99 10.68 15.62
N ASP A 29 19.87 10.06 16.80
CA ASP A 29 20.95 9.30 17.41
C ASP A 29 21.25 8.03 16.59
N THR A 30 20.20 7.31 16.16
CA THR A 30 20.34 6.12 15.30
C THR A 30 20.96 6.47 13.95
N SER A 31 20.62 7.64 13.40
CA SER A 31 21.21 8.13 12.14
C SER A 31 22.69 8.51 12.27
N ARG A 32 23.13 8.93 13.47
CA ARG A 32 24.51 9.34 13.74
C ARG A 32 25.43 8.18 14.10
N THR A 33 24.91 7.07 14.62
CA THR A 33 25.71 5.86 14.84
C THR A 33 26.20 5.32 13.49
N PRO A 34 27.50 5.38 13.19
CA PRO A 34 28.05 4.55 12.13
C PRO A 34 27.84 3.10 12.54
N SER A 35 27.73 2.18 11.59
CA SER A 35 27.74 0.73 11.81
C SER A 35 29.07 0.28 12.46
N LEU A 36 29.26 0.59 13.74
CA LEU A 36 30.41 0.24 14.55
C LEU A 36 29.95 -0.82 15.55
N GLY A 37 30.10 -2.08 15.15
CA GLY A 37 29.76 -3.22 16.01
C GLY A 37 29.80 -4.59 15.34
N GLU A 38 29.82 -4.69 14.01
CA GLU A 38 30.08 -5.97 13.34
C GLU A 38 31.42 -5.89 12.61
N VAL A 39 32.31 -6.81 12.97
CA VAL A 39 33.48 -7.22 12.18
C VAL A 39 33.10 -7.22 10.70
N PRO A 40 33.94 -6.79 9.75
CA PRO A 40 33.61 -6.86 8.33
C PRO A 40 33.48 -8.34 7.94
N ALA A 41 32.28 -8.89 8.09
CA ALA A 41 31.90 -10.09 7.40
C ALA A 41 32.06 -9.72 5.93
N LYS A 42 32.96 -10.42 5.23
CA LYS A 42 33.21 -10.28 3.79
C LYS A 42 31.97 -10.54 2.90
N ASN A 43 30.76 -10.58 3.48
CA ASN A 43 29.52 -11.03 2.87
C ASN A 43 28.32 -10.08 3.14
N THR A 44 28.52 -8.79 3.40
CA THR A 44 27.38 -7.84 3.37
C THR A 44 26.98 -7.58 1.92
N VAL A 45 25.98 -8.33 1.45
CA VAL A 45 25.40 -8.18 0.12
C VAL A 45 24.67 -6.82 0.04
N PRO A 46 24.91 -5.99 -1.00
CA PRO A 46 24.06 -4.84 -1.29
C PRO A 46 22.58 -5.28 -1.34
N GLY A 47 21.73 -4.70 -0.49
CA GLY A 47 20.33 -5.12 -0.34
C GLY A 47 20.01 -5.97 0.91
N SER A 48 20.95 -6.15 1.84
CA SER A 48 20.67 -6.80 3.13
C SER A 48 19.65 -6.00 3.99
N ARG A 49 18.74 -6.71 4.66
CA ARG A 49 17.59 -6.17 5.43
C ARG A 49 17.98 -5.23 6.58
N THR A 50 19.16 -5.41 7.19
CA THR A 50 19.71 -4.49 8.21
C THR A 50 20.09 -3.12 7.62
N SER A 51 20.52 -3.10 6.34
CA SER A 51 20.81 -1.87 5.61
C SER A 51 19.55 -1.07 5.29
N ALA A 52 18.43 -1.76 5.02
CA ALA A 52 17.15 -1.12 4.69
C ALA A 52 16.57 -0.30 5.85
N ARG A 53 16.54 -0.84 7.07
CA ARG A 53 16.05 -0.10 8.26
C ARG A 53 16.88 1.14 8.59
N VAL A 54 18.21 1.02 8.52
CA VAL A 54 19.11 2.17 8.74
C VAL A 54 18.88 3.23 7.66
N THR A 55 18.65 2.82 6.42
CA THR A 55 18.30 3.72 5.31
C THR A 55 16.98 4.45 5.56
N VAL A 56 15.95 3.74 6.03
CA VAL A 56 14.64 4.34 6.38
C VAL A 56 14.78 5.39 7.49
N ILE A 57 15.46 5.06 8.59
CA ILE A 57 15.64 6.00 9.70
C ILE A 57 16.51 7.20 9.27
N ASN A 58 17.54 6.97 8.45
CA ASN A 58 18.36 8.04 7.88
C ASN A 58 17.55 8.98 6.98
N ASN A 59 16.64 8.42 6.17
CA ASN A 59 15.74 9.22 5.34
C ASN A 59 14.80 10.07 6.20
N LEU A 60 14.22 9.50 7.25
CA LEU A 60 13.40 10.27 8.19
C LEU A 60 14.19 11.38 8.88
N ALA A 61 15.40 11.09 9.36
CA ALA A 61 16.28 12.09 9.99
C ALA A 61 16.63 13.24 9.03
N ARG A 62 16.80 12.94 7.73
CA ARG A 62 17.11 13.93 6.69
C ARG A 62 16.00 14.95 6.49
N PHE A 63 14.73 14.54 6.60
CA PHE A 63 13.56 15.41 6.37
C PHE A 63 12.94 15.97 7.64
N LEU A 64 12.97 15.23 8.76
CA LEU A 64 12.50 15.68 10.06
C LEU A 64 13.63 16.39 10.83
N LYS A 65 14.07 17.54 10.31
CA LYS A 65 15.08 18.40 10.97
C LYS A 65 14.47 19.14 12.15
N ARG A 66 15.30 19.63 13.09
CA ARG A 66 14.84 20.29 14.34
C ARG A 66 13.85 21.44 14.07
N ASN A 67 14.15 22.30 13.11
CA ASN A 67 13.30 23.42 12.73
C ASN A 67 11.93 22.98 12.18
N ILE A 68 11.87 21.86 11.46
CA ILE A 68 10.60 21.28 10.97
C ILE A 68 9.87 20.63 12.14
N PHE A 69 10.56 19.77 12.90
CA PHE A 69 10.02 19.05 14.05
C PHE A 69 9.38 19.98 15.08
N ASP A 70 10.05 21.08 15.46
CA ASP A 70 9.53 22.03 16.45
C ASP A 70 8.20 22.67 16.02
N VAL A 71 7.96 22.79 14.70
CA VAL A 71 6.71 23.29 14.14
C VAL A 71 5.66 22.19 14.07
N VAL A 72 6.00 21.02 13.54
CA VAL A 72 5.00 19.97 13.25
C VAL A 72 4.64 19.13 14.47
N LYS A 73 5.47 19.08 15.52
CA LYS A 73 5.19 18.33 16.76
C LYS A 73 3.98 18.86 17.54
N LEU A 74 3.60 20.12 17.31
CA LEU A 74 2.47 20.78 17.97
C LEU A 74 1.16 20.65 17.17
N ARG A 75 1.17 19.99 16.00
CA ARG A 75 0.01 19.94 15.10
C ARG A 75 -0.79 18.65 15.28
N GLN A 76 -2.09 18.77 15.05
CA GLN A 76 -3.03 17.64 15.00
C GLN A 76 -4.03 17.82 13.85
N THR A 77 -4.48 16.71 13.27
CA THR A 77 -5.56 16.71 12.27
C THR A 77 -6.93 16.91 12.92
N ARG A 78 -7.99 17.13 12.14
CA ARG A 78 -9.37 17.20 12.65
C ARG A 78 -9.85 15.88 13.29
N LEU A 79 -9.13 14.79 13.08
CA LEU A 79 -9.35 13.49 13.72
C LEU A 79 -8.37 13.23 14.89
N ASP A 80 -7.73 14.29 15.38
CA ASP A 80 -6.78 14.30 16.50
C ASP A 80 -5.47 13.51 16.29
N HIS A 81 -5.18 13.01 15.09
CA HIS A 81 -3.89 12.38 14.79
C HIS A 81 -2.76 13.41 14.82
N ASN A 82 -1.65 13.03 15.46
CA ASN A 82 -0.47 13.84 15.65
C ASN A 82 0.76 13.22 14.98
N LEU A 83 1.93 13.86 15.12
CA LEU A 83 3.16 13.38 14.47
C LEU A 83 3.54 11.95 14.89
N PHE A 84 3.23 11.52 16.11
CA PHE A 84 3.56 10.18 16.60
C PHE A 84 2.84 9.11 15.78
N ASP A 85 1.57 9.33 15.46
CA ASP A 85 0.72 8.41 14.68
C ASP A 85 1.27 8.21 13.25
N ILE A 86 2.11 9.14 12.78
CA ILE A 86 2.79 9.05 11.49
C ILE A 86 4.12 8.30 11.60
N ILE A 87 4.95 8.60 12.61
CA ILE A 87 6.35 8.14 12.68
C ILE A 87 6.58 6.90 13.56
N TRP A 88 5.56 6.42 14.27
CA TRP A 88 5.67 5.26 15.15
C TRP A 88 6.23 3.99 14.47
N PRO A 89 6.03 3.71 13.15
CA PRO A 89 6.59 2.51 12.54
C PRO A 89 8.13 2.48 12.63
N ALA A 90 8.78 3.63 12.48
CA ALA A 90 10.23 3.75 12.64
C ALA A 90 10.72 3.55 14.08
N MET A 91 9.83 3.69 15.08
CA MET A 91 10.18 3.60 16.50
C MET A 91 10.22 2.17 17.02
N LYS A 92 9.78 1.20 16.21
CA LYS A 92 9.83 -0.22 16.56
C LYS A 92 11.28 -0.64 16.81
N LYS A 93 11.53 -1.27 17.96
CA LYS A 93 12.85 -1.79 18.36
C LYS A 93 13.13 -3.23 17.91
N SER A 94 12.23 -3.86 17.15
CA SER A 94 12.35 -5.29 16.81
C SER A 94 13.72 -5.60 16.20
N HIS A 95 14.40 -6.60 16.77
CA HIS A 95 15.66 -7.14 16.24
C HIS A 95 15.45 -8.01 14.99
N GLN A 96 14.19 -8.33 14.66
CA GLN A 96 13.78 -9.01 13.44
C GLN A 96 12.79 -8.13 12.67
N MET A 97 13.16 -7.69 11.47
CA MET A 97 12.20 -7.05 10.55
C MET A 97 11.18 -8.09 10.09
N ARG A 98 9.89 -7.77 10.18
CA ARG A 98 8.75 -8.58 9.72
C ARG A 98 8.24 -8.05 8.39
N LEU A 99 7.50 -8.86 7.63
CA LEU A 99 6.85 -8.45 6.37
C LEU A 99 5.95 -7.19 6.55
N VAL A 100 5.38 -7.01 7.74
CA VAL A 100 4.57 -5.82 8.10
C VAL A 100 5.42 -4.53 8.08
N ASP A 101 6.71 -4.64 8.35
CA ASP A 101 7.63 -3.50 8.35
C ASP A 101 8.02 -3.09 6.92
N ASP A 102 8.00 -4.02 5.96
CA ASP A 102 8.18 -3.73 4.53
C ASP A 102 6.97 -2.96 3.97
N ASP A 103 5.76 -3.25 4.43
CA ASP A 103 4.56 -2.47 4.01
C ASP A 103 4.61 -0.99 4.45
N ALA A 104 5.50 -0.62 5.38
CA ALA A 104 5.75 0.75 5.81
C ALA A 104 7.11 1.23 5.26
N ASP A 105 7.39 0.99 3.98
CA ASP A 105 8.68 1.18 3.26
C ASP A 105 9.45 2.48 3.60
N ALA A 106 8.80 3.54 4.06
CA ALA A 106 9.40 4.83 4.43
C ALA A 106 9.50 5.10 5.95
N GLY A 107 9.16 4.11 6.78
CA GLY A 107 9.11 4.25 8.24
C GLY A 107 7.98 5.14 8.75
N VAL A 108 7.04 5.49 7.86
CA VAL A 108 5.87 6.31 8.16
C VAL A 108 4.60 5.66 7.62
N VAL A 109 3.49 5.94 8.28
CA VAL A 109 2.14 5.63 7.83
C VAL A 109 1.27 6.88 7.92
N ILE A 110 0.19 6.90 7.17
CA ILE A 110 -0.76 8.01 7.15
C ILE A 110 -2.08 7.51 7.75
N PRO A 111 -2.45 7.99 8.95
CA PRO A 111 -3.65 7.51 9.64
C PRO A 111 -4.95 8.14 9.10
N ASP A 112 -4.88 9.35 8.53
CA ASP A 112 -5.99 10.02 7.84
C ASP A 112 -5.47 10.88 6.67
N PHE A 113 -6.36 11.28 5.76
CA PHE A 113 -5.93 12.06 4.58
C PHE A 113 -5.47 13.49 4.91
N ASP A 114 -5.91 14.08 6.03
CA ASP A 114 -5.50 15.44 6.42
C ASP A 114 -4.03 15.52 6.82
N CYS A 115 -3.42 14.40 7.20
CA CYS A 115 -2.00 14.35 7.51
C CYS A 115 -1.15 14.94 6.37
N TYR A 116 -1.52 14.69 5.11
CA TYR A 116 -0.82 15.24 3.94
C TYR A 116 -0.80 16.77 3.89
N VAL A 117 -1.80 17.43 4.49
CA VAL A 117 -1.91 18.89 4.56
C VAL A 117 -1.28 19.42 5.85
N VAL A 118 -1.59 18.79 6.98
CA VAL A 118 -1.21 19.25 8.33
C VAL A 118 0.30 19.08 8.56
N PHE A 119 0.92 18.03 8.02
CA PHE A 119 2.34 17.73 8.19
C PHE A 119 3.14 17.94 6.89
N ARG A 120 2.64 18.77 5.96
CA ARG A 120 3.22 18.94 4.62
C ARG A 120 4.70 19.34 4.59
N GLU A 121 5.16 20.12 5.56
CA GLU A 121 6.56 20.56 5.65
C GLU A 121 7.53 19.40 5.88
N PHE A 122 7.03 18.31 6.48
CA PHE A 122 7.75 17.06 6.64
C PHE A 122 7.42 16.06 5.51
N LEU A 123 6.13 15.85 5.23
CA LEU A 123 5.69 14.82 4.30
C LEU A 123 5.98 15.14 2.84
N VAL A 124 5.86 16.39 2.38
CA VAL A 124 6.08 16.71 0.95
C VAL A 124 7.53 16.45 0.53
N PRO A 125 8.58 16.91 1.26
CA PRO A 125 9.96 16.55 0.93
C PRO A 125 10.22 15.04 0.96
N LEU A 126 9.65 14.33 1.94
CA LEU A 126 9.78 12.89 2.07
C LEU A 126 9.12 12.15 0.89
N ILE A 127 7.89 12.54 0.51
CA ILE A 127 7.18 11.98 -0.64
C ILE A 127 7.97 12.20 -1.92
N LYS A 128 8.48 13.42 -2.15
CA LYS A 128 9.31 13.69 -3.33
C LYS A 128 10.51 12.76 -3.41
N ASP A 129 11.18 12.54 -2.29
CA ASP A 129 12.34 11.65 -2.24
C ASP A 129 11.98 10.18 -2.50
N ILE A 130 10.93 9.67 -1.86
CA ILE A 130 10.43 8.28 -2.06
C ILE A 130 10.08 8.03 -3.54
N HIS A 131 9.51 9.03 -4.21
CA HIS A 131 9.10 8.97 -5.62
C HIS A 131 10.18 9.46 -6.59
N CYS A 132 11.43 9.58 -6.13
CA CYS A 132 12.58 10.00 -6.95
C CYS A 132 12.38 11.35 -7.68
N LEU A 133 11.62 12.26 -7.07
CA LEU A 133 11.38 13.62 -7.57
C LEU A 133 12.40 14.61 -7.02
N ASP A 134 12.62 15.70 -7.75
CA ASP A 134 13.44 16.81 -7.28
C ASP A 134 12.77 17.53 -6.09
N ILE A 135 13.38 17.38 -4.92
CA ILE A 135 12.88 17.94 -3.64
C ILE A 135 12.77 19.47 -3.70
N SER A 136 13.63 20.13 -4.48
CA SER A 136 13.71 21.59 -4.59
C SER A 136 12.59 22.19 -5.46
N GLN A 137 12.00 21.39 -6.36
CA GLN A 137 10.95 21.84 -7.27
C GLN A 137 9.57 21.66 -6.67
N ASN A 138 8.60 22.48 -7.09
CA ASN A 138 7.20 22.28 -6.72
C ASN A 138 6.66 20.97 -7.29
N LEU A 139 5.69 20.35 -6.59
CA LEU A 139 4.99 19.19 -7.12
C LEU A 139 4.30 19.57 -8.43
N LYS A 140 4.46 18.72 -9.44
CA LYS A 140 3.71 18.80 -10.69
C LYS A 140 2.41 18.03 -10.54
N PRO A 141 1.38 18.35 -11.34
CA PRO A 141 0.15 17.58 -11.34
C PRO A 141 0.44 16.10 -11.64
N HIS A 142 -0.18 15.20 -10.87
CA HIS A 142 -0.10 13.78 -11.16
C HIS A 142 -0.92 13.50 -12.42
N PRO A 143 -0.40 12.75 -13.41
CA PRO A 143 -1.16 12.43 -14.61
C PRO A 143 -2.40 11.59 -14.29
N THR A 144 -3.41 11.68 -15.15
CA THR A 144 -4.60 10.82 -15.06
C THR A 144 -4.20 9.36 -15.24
N SER A 145 -4.81 8.46 -14.47
CA SER A 145 -4.58 7.02 -14.61
C SER A 145 -4.89 6.56 -16.03
N ASN A 146 -3.96 5.83 -16.64
CA ASN A 146 -4.11 5.26 -17.97
C ASN A 146 -3.34 3.93 -18.03
N PHE A 147 -4.03 2.83 -17.76
CA PHE A 147 -3.45 1.49 -17.80
C PHE A 147 -3.20 1.02 -19.24
N PHE A 148 -3.95 1.56 -20.21
CA PHE A 148 -3.98 1.07 -21.58
C PHE A 148 -3.99 2.24 -22.57
N PRO A 149 -2.84 2.89 -22.79
CA PRO A 149 -2.74 4.05 -23.66
C PRO A 149 -3.03 3.68 -25.12
N SER A 150 -3.70 4.58 -25.83
CA SER A 150 -3.96 4.43 -27.26
C SER A 150 -2.64 4.35 -28.04
N GLY A 151 -2.50 3.34 -28.90
CA GLY A 151 -1.29 3.12 -29.71
C GLY A 151 -0.24 2.18 -29.09
N LEU A 152 -0.58 1.47 -28.01
CA LEU A 152 0.22 0.34 -27.55
C LEU A 152 0.03 -0.82 -28.55
N GLU A 153 0.95 -0.97 -29.51
CA GLU A 153 0.99 -2.18 -30.35
C GLU A 153 1.32 -3.37 -29.45
N SER A 154 0.47 -4.41 -29.46
CA SER A 154 0.80 -5.68 -28.84
C SER A 154 2.12 -6.17 -29.42
N ILE A 155 3.16 -6.35 -28.60
CA ILE A 155 4.41 -6.96 -29.06
C ILE A 155 4.02 -8.34 -29.62
N PRO A 156 4.22 -8.60 -30.93
CA PRO A 156 3.78 -9.85 -31.50
C PRO A 156 4.53 -11.00 -30.82
N VAL A 157 3.77 -11.92 -30.22
CA VAL A 157 4.30 -13.21 -29.81
C VAL A 157 4.73 -13.93 -31.09
N GLU A 158 6.02 -14.21 -31.24
CA GLU A 158 6.55 -14.96 -32.38
C GLU A 158 5.77 -16.29 -32.51
N GLY A 159 4.91 -16.41 -33.54
CA GLY A 159 4.27 -17.69 -33.89
C GLY A 159 2.78 -17.70 -34.22
N LYS A 160 2.05 -16.57 -34.23
CA LYS A 160 0.65 -16.55 -34.71
C LYS A 160 0.45 -15.50 -35.80
N THR A 161 0.28 -15.96 -37.04
CA THR A 161 0.00 -15.16 -38.23
C THR A 161 -1.48 -15.31 -38.57
N GLU A 162 -2.36 -14.58 -37.89
CA GLU A 162 -3.74 -14.39 -38.35
C GLU A 162 -4.14 -12.93 -38.09
N GLU A 163 -4.68 -12.27 -39.12
CA GLU A 163 -5.18 -10.89 -39.05
C GLU A 163 -6.27 -10.77 -37.98
N PRO A 164 -6.28 -9.72 -37.13
CA PRO A 164 -7.31 -9.58 -36.12
C PRO A 164 -8.65 -9.19 -36.78
N PRO A 165 -9.76 -9.84 -36.42
CA PRO A 165 -11.09 -9.39 -36.82
C PRO A 165 -11.38 -8.02 -36.22
N LEU A 166 -11.99 -7.13 -37.00
CA LEU A 166 -12.63 -5.92 -36.47
C LEU A 166 -13.84 -6.32 -35.62
N GLU A 167 -13.69 -6.46 -34.31
CA GLU A 167 -14.81 -6.49 -33.37
C GLU A 167 -14.34 -6.25 -31.92
N THR A 168 -14.84 -5.18 -31.31
CA THR A 168 -14.97 -4.86 -29.87
C THR A 168 -13.79 -5.16 -28.94
N GLU A 169 -13.14 -4.13 -28.35
CA GLU A 169 -12.38 -4.24 -27.09
C GLU A 169 -11.56 -5.55 -26.97
N ALA A 170 -10.71 -5.86 -27.96
CA ALA A 170 -9.74 -6.95 -27.82
C ALA A 170 -9.07 -6.75 -26.47
N LEU A 171 -9.27 -7.71 -25.56
CA LEU A 171 -8.98 -7.57 -24.13
C LEU A 171 -7.67 -6.83 -24.00
N LYS A 172 -7.70 -5.74 -23.24
CA LYS A 172 -6.56 -4.88 -22.95
C LYS A 172 -5.47 -5.71 -22.27
N GLU A 173 -4.72 -6.44 -23.09
CA GLU A 173 -3.87 -7.55 -22.71
C GLU A 173 -2.47 -7.23 -23.20
N ILE A 174 -1.63 -6.96 -22.21
CA ILE A 174 -0.23 -6.63 -22.36
C ILE A 174 0.53 -7.90 -22.00
N HIS A 175 1.43 -8.34 -22.87
CA HIS A 175 2.39 -9.39 -22.55
C HIS A 175 3.75 -8.77 -22.31
N LEU A 176 4.36 -9.07 -21.17
CA LEU A 176 5.70 -8.65 -20.81
C LEU A 176 6.38 -9.79 -20.05
N ASN A 177 6.89 -10.75 -20.80
CA ASN A 177 7.70 -11.83 -20.25
C ASN A 177 9.14 -11.36 -20.03
N LEU A 178 9.53 -11.18 -18.77
CA LEU A 178 10.86 -10.70 -18.37
C LEU A 178 11.92 -11.81 -18.31
N ASP A 179 11.50 -13.07 -18.33
CA ASP A 179 12.39 -14.23 -18.30
C ASP A 179 11.84 -15.38 -19.17
N PRO A 180 11.88 -15.24 -20.51
CA PRO A 180 11.35 -16.25 -21.41
C PRO A 180 12.02 -17.62 -21.28
N ALA A 181 13.24 -17.66 -20.72
CA ALA A 181 13.98 -18.91 -20.49
C ALA A 181 13.65 -19.58 -19.15
N GLY A 182 12.89 -18.92 -18.26
CA GLY A 182 12.47 -19.43 -16.96
C GLY A 182 13.63 -19.74 -15.99
N LYS A 183 14.72 -18.96 -16.05
CA LYS A 183 15.95 -19.23 -15.28
C LYS A 183 16.06 -18.44 -13.97
N TRP A 184 15.36 -17.31 -13.86
CA TRP A 184 15.61 -16.29 -12.85
C TRP A 184 14.37 -15.97 -12.03
N ILE A 185 13.20 -15.80 -12.67
CA ILE A 185 11.99 -15.32 -12.00
C ILE A 185 11.17 -16.49 -11.46
N LYS A 186 10.88 -16.47 -10.15
CA LYS A 186 10.12 -17.50 -9.42
C LYS A 186 8.67 -17.12 -9.18
N SER A 187 8.40 -15.84 -9.01
CA SER A 187 7.05 -15.30 -8.90
C SER A 187 7.02 -13.84 -9.31
N THR A 188 5.87 -13.40 -9.80
CA THR A 188 5.58 -11.98 -10.00
C THR A 188 4.28 -11.62 -9.31
N LEU A 189 4.20 -10.37 -8.85
CA LEU A 189 3.06 -9.82 -8.13
C LEU A 189 2.83 -8.38 -8.58
N VAL A 190 1.60 -8.08 -8.99
CA VAL A 190 1.12 -6.73 -9.24
C VAL A 190 0.17 -6.34 -8.12
N GLU A 191 0.52 -5.28 -7.39
CA GLU A 191 -0.30 -4.69 -6.35
C GLU A 191 -0.88 -3.36 -6.84
N CYS A 192 -2.15 -3.09 -6.54
CA CYS A 192 -2.79 -1.79 -6.76
C CYS A 192 -3.66 -1.41 -5.55
N CYS A 193 -3.71 -0.13 -5.18
CA CYS A 193 -4.54 0.34 -4.06
C CYS A 193 -5.44 1.51 -4.42
N ARG A 194 -6.64 1.53 -3.81
CA ARG A 194 -7.62 2.60 -3.94
C ARG A 194 -8.38 2.81 -2.62
N ASN A 195 -8.82 4.05 -2.41
CA ASN A 195 -9.68 4.43 -1.30
C ASN A 195 -10.93 5.13 -1.82
N LEU A 196 -12.10 4.81 -1.29
CA LEU A 196 -13.36 5.48 -1.63
C LEU A 196 -13.32 6.97 -1.24
N GLU A 197 -13.81 7.85 -2.12
CA GLU A 197 -13.83 9.31 -1.92
C GLU A 197 -14.67 9.73 -0.70
N VAL A 198 -15.77 9.02 -0.45
CA VAL A 198 -16.77 9.40 0.57
C VAL A 198 -16.29 9.09 2.00
N PHE A 199 -15.27 8.25 2.16
CA PHE A 199 -14.81 7.75 3.46
C PHE A 199 -13.38 8.20 3.77
N GLU A 200 -13.07 8.34 5.05
CA GLU A 200 -11.67 8.41 5.51
C GLU A 200 -11.03 7.02 5.52
N LEU A 201 -9.73 6.92 5.79
CA LEU A 201 -9.02 5.64 5.82
C LEU A 201 -9.63 4.64 6.83
N PRO A 202 -9.58 3.32 6.56
CA PRO A 202 -10.21 2.29 7.40
C PRO A 202 -9.87 2.36 8.90
N LEU A 203 -8.67 2.84 9.24
CA LEU A 203 -8.20 3.03 10.61
C LEU A 203 -9.16 3.91 11.44
N THR A 204 -9.80 4.88 10.79
CA THR A 204 -10.60 5.94 11.43
C THR A 204 -12.10 5.69 11.41
N LEU A 205 -12.53 4.64 10.69
CA LEU A 205 -13.93 4.40 10.43
C LEU A 205 -14.65 3.78 11.63
N SER A 206 -15.91 4.17 11.80
CA SER A 206 -16.85 3.47 12.68
C SER A 206 -17.27 2.12 12.10
N VAL A 207 -17.81 1.25 12.96
CA VAL A 207 -18.37 -0.06 12.59
C VAL A 207 -19.36 0.04 11.42
N ALA A 208 -20.31 0.98 11.49
CA ALA A 208 -21.31 1.19 10.43
C ALA A 208 -20.69 1.67 9.11
N GLN A 209 -19.63 2.48 9.17
CA GLN A 209 -18.91 2.91 7.97
C GLN A 209 -18.11 1.76 7.36
N LEU A 210 -17.46 0.92 8.18
CA LEU A 210 -16.75 -0.26 7.71
C LEU A 210 -17.69 -1.23 6.97
N GLU A 211 -18.85 -1.55 7.55
CA GLU A 211 -19.90 -2.34 6.89
C GLU A 211 -20.37 -1.72 5.58
N HIS A 212 -20.50 -0.38 5.57
CA HIS A 212 -20.94 0.33 4.38
C HIS A 212 -19.92 0.20 3.25
N VAL A 213 -18.62 0.37 3.55
CA VAL A 213 -17.54 0.18 2.59
C VAL A 213 -17.49 -1.26 2.10
N GLU A 214 -17.55 -2.23 3.02
CA GLU A 214 -17.57 -3.65 2.71
C GLU A 214 -18.70 -4.00 1.75
N ARG A 215 -19.93 -3.52 2.03
CA ARG A 215 -21.10 -3.74 1.18
C ARG A 215 -20.98 -3.08 -0.20
N ILE A 216 -20.41 -1.87 -0.29
CA ILE A 216 -20.16 -1.22 -1.59
C ILE A 216 -19.22 -2.10 -2.43
N LEU A 217 -18.08 -2.48 -1.86
CA LEU A 217 -17.02 -3.18 -2.59
C LEU A 217 -17.45 -4.61 -2.94
N THR A 218 -17.93 -5.39 -1.98
CA THR A 218 -18.43 -6.76 -2.24
C THR A 218 -19.58 -6.78 -3.24
N GLY A 219 -20.48 -5.79 -3.18
CA GLY A 219 -21.59 -5.66 -4.14
C GLY A 219 -21.15 -5.36 -5.58
N ARG A 220 -19.90 -4.93 -5.81
CA ARG A 220 -19.31 -4.80 -7.16
C ARG A 220 -18.44 -6.00 -7.52
N LEU A 221 -17.59 -6.44 -6.60
CA LEU A 221 -16.63 -7.53 -6.82
C LEU A 221 -17.31 -8.89 -7.06
N LEU A 222 -18.49 -9.13 -6.49
CA LEU A 222 -19.27 -10.37 -6.67
C LEU A 222 -20.27 -10.29 -7.84
N SER A 223 -20.15 -9.28 -8.71
CA SER A 223 -21.01 -9.14 -9.88
C SER A 223 -20.47 -9.90 -11.09
N LYS A 224 -21.37 -10.33 -11.98
CA LYS A 224 -20.99 -10.97 -13.25
C LYS A 224 -20.13 -10.04 -14.11
N ASP A 225 -20.50 -8.77 -14.18
CA ASP A 225 -19.80 -7.74 -14.95
C ASP A 225 -18.35 -7.59 -14.47
N PHE A 226 -18.08 -7.71 -13.16
CA PHE A 226 -16.72 -7.68 -12.64
C PHE A 226 -15.91 -8.93 -13.04
N SER A 227 -16.50 -10.13 -12.95
CA SER A 227 -15.86 -11.35 -13.44
C SER A 227 -15.51 -11.22 -14.93
N GLU A 228 -16.43 -10.76 -15.77
CA GLU A 228 -16.19 -10.53 -17.19
C GLU A 228 -15.08 -9.49 -17.41
N ALA A 229 -15.08 -8.39 -16.65
CA ALA A 229 -14.05 -7.36 -16.72
C ALA A 229 -12.64 -7.91 -16.43
N ILE A 230 -12.50 -8.79 -15.44
CA ILE A 230 -11.21 -9.45 -15.13
C ILE A 230 -10.90 -10.67 -16.01
N GLY A 231 -11.81 -11.03 -16.92
CA GLY A 231 -11.62 -12.09 -17.91
C GLY A 231 -11.96 -13.49 -17.39
N GLU A 232 -12.90 -13.57 -16.45
CA GLU A 232 -13.38 -14.82 -15.86
C GLU A 232 -14.87 -15.02 -16.15
N GLU A 233 -15.27 -16.27 -16.38
CA GLU A 233 -16.68 -16.64 -16.57
C GLU A 233 -17.38 -16.97 -15.24
N THR A 234 -16.60 -17.42 -14.25
CA THR A 234 -17.10 -17.84 -12.94
C THR A 234 -16.94 -16.72 -11.92
N LEU A 235 -17.92 -16.59 -11.02
CA LEU A 235 -17.84 -15.66 -9.91
C LEU A 235 -16.75 -16.08 -8.91
N GLY A 236 -15.99 -15.11 -8.42
CA GLY A 236 -15.13 -15.30 -7.27
C GLY A 236 -15.91 -15.45 -5.97
N GLN A 237 -15.18 -15.59 -4.87
CA GLN A 237 -15.75 -15.76 -3.53
C GLN A 237 -15.23 -14.69 -2.57
N TYR A 238 -16.05 -14.32 -1.60
CA TYR A 238 -15.67 -13.41 -0.53
C TYR A 238 -15.52 -14.18 0.78
N TYR A 239 -14.41 -13.95 1.48
CA TYR A 239 -14.14 -14.49 2.81
C TYR A 239 -13.96 -13.35 3.78
N SER A 240 -14.70 -13.39 4.89
CA SER A 240 -14.52 -12.44 5.98
C SER A 240 -13.15 -12.62 6.62
N MET A 241 -12.65 -11.57 7.27
CA MET A 241 -11.37 -11.64 7.97
C MET A 241 -11.41 -12.63 9.14
N ASN A 242 -12.59 -12.95 9.70
CA ASN A 242 -12.71 -14.03 10.68
C ASN A 242 -12.34 -15.39 10.07
N GLU A 243 -12.86 -15.74 8.89
CA GLU A 243 -12.54 -16.98 8.17
C GLU A 243 -11.05 -17.04 7.78
N VAL A 244 -10.44 -15.90 7.45
CA VAL A 244 -8.99 -15.81 7.18
C VAL A 244 -8.16 -16.01 8.46
N LEU A 245 -8.63 -15.54 9.61
CA LEU A 245 -7.92 -15.64 10.88
C LEU A 245 -8.17 -16.96 11.63
N GLU A 246 -9.08 -17.81 11.15
CA GLU A 246 -9.31 -19.15 11.68
C GLU A 246 -8.02 -19.98 11.72
N ASN A 247 -7.96 -20.92 12.66
CA ASN A 247 -6.82 -21.81 12.83
C ASN A 247 -7.29 -23.26 13.01
N PRO A 248 -7.16 -24.12 11.99
CA PRO A 248 -6.58 -23.86 10.67
C PRO A 248 -7.50 -23.01 9.76
N SER A 249 -6.91 -22.29 8.80
CA SER A 249 -7.64 -21.58 7.74
C SER A 249 -7.09 -22.02 6.37
N GLU A 250 -7.95 -22.66 5.58
CA GLU A 250 -7.60 -23.13 4.22
C GLU A 250 -7.34 -21.95 3.30
N ILE A 251 -8.19 -20.91 3.37
CA ILE A 251 -8.07 -19.70 2.58
C ILE A 251 -6.75 -18.97 2.88
N ARG A 252 -6.37 -18.84 4.15
CA ARG A 252 -5.09 -18.23 4.53
C ARG A 252 -3.89 -19.01 3.99
N THR A 253 -3.97 -20.34 4.02
CA THR A 253 -2.92 -21.22 3.50
C THR A 253 -2.77 -21.04 1.99
N MET A 254 -3.89 -20.98 1.26
CA MET A 254 -3.90 -20.71 -0.18
C MET A 254 -3.29 -19.33 -0.47
N LEU A 255 -3.78 -18.27 0.17
CA LEU A 255 -3.27 -16.90 -0.03
C LEU A 255 -1.75 -16.82 0.22
N SER A 256 -1.26 -17.51 1.25
CA SER A 256 0.18 -17.56 1.54
C SER A 256 0.97 -18.31 0.48
N ALA A 257 0.43 -19.39 -0.09
CA ALA A 257 1.11 -20.21 -1.10
C ALA A 257 1.30 -19.46 -2.42
N TYR A 258 0.31 -18.64 -2.81
CA TYR A 258 0.37 -17.83 -4.03
C TYR A 258 1.02 -16.45 -3.84
N GLY A 259 1.44 -16.09 -2.62
CA GLY A 259 2.01 -14.77 -2.33
C GLY A 259 0.97 -13.64 -2.33
N LEU A 260 -0.30 -13.97 -2.15
CA LEU A 260 -1.45 -13.05 -2.14
C LEU A 260 -1.89 -12.66 -0.71
N LEU A 261 -1.23 -13.21 0.31
CA LEU A 261 -1.49 -12.88 1.71
C LEU A 261 -0.81 -11.57 2.09
N ILE A 262 -1.60 -10.57 2.49
CA ILE A 262 -1.04 -9.35 3.10
C ILE A 262 -0.38 -9.68 4.44
N PRO A 263 0.60 -8.88 4.89
CA PRO A 263 1.19 -9.07 6.21
C PRO A 263 0.14 -8.92 7.33
N LEU A 264 -0.12 -10.00 8.07
CA LEU A 264 -1.03 -10.02 9.21
C LEU A 264 -0.27 -10.12 10.52
N LEU A 265 -0.64 -9.28 11.49
CA LEU A 265 -0.08 -9.30 12.84
C LEU A 265 -0.75 -10.40 13.68
N ASN A 266 0.04 -11.09 14.50
CA ASN A 266 -0.48 -12.06 15.44
C ASN A 266 -1.04 -11.34 16.68
N THR A 267 -2.36 -11.20 16.75
CA THR A 267 -3.04 -10.54 17.88
C THR A 267 -2.98 -11.30 19.20
N ASN A 268 -2.50 -12.56 19.20
CA ASN A 268 -2.24 -13.31 20.43
C ASN A 268 -0.90 -12.92 21.10
N ASP A 269 -0.04 -12.20 20.39
CA ASP A 269 1.19 -11.64 20.94
C ASP A 269 0.95 -10.19 21.40
N ALA A 270 1.25 -9.89 22.66
CA ALA A 270 0.92 -8.59 23.27
C ALA A 270 1.61 -7.40 22.57
N CYS A 271 2.83 -7.60 22.06
CA CYS A 271 3.56 -6.57 21.31
C CYS A 271 2.87 -6.28 19.97
N GLN A 272 2.51 -7.33 19.23
CA GLN A 272 1.79 -7.23 17.97
C GLN A 272 0.33 -6.79 18.11
N LEU A 273 -0.29 -6.99 19.28
CA LEU A 273 -1.64 -6.49 19.55
C LEU A 273 -1.66 -4.96 19.53
N SER A 274 -0.77 -4.31 20.27
CA SER A 274 -0.64 -2.85 20.28
C SER A 274 -0.32 -2.29 18.89
N GLU A 275 0.52 -3.00 18.14
CA GLU A 275 0.84 -2.67 16.76
C GLU A 275 -0.37 -2.80 15.83
N SER A 276 -1.17 -3.85 16.02
CA SER A 276 -2.40 -4.08 15.27
C SER A 276 -3.40 -2.97 15.59
N MET A 277 -3.54 -2.56 16.84
CA MET A 277 -4.42 -1.43 17.19
C MET A 277 -3.99 -0.13 16.51
N ALA A 278 -2.69 0.18 16.51
CA ALA A 278 -2.16 1.38 15.85
C ALA A 278 -2.28 1.36 14.31
N ARG A 279 -2.34 0.16 13.72
CA ARG A 279 -2.30 -0.03 12.26
C ARG A 279 -3.65 -0.33 11.64
N ASN A 280 -4.46 -1.14 12.31
CA ASN A 280 -5.75 -1.65 11.85
C ASN A 280 -6.94 -1.04 12.59
N GLY A 281 -6.69 -0.37 13.73
CA GLY A 281 -7.72 0.23 14.56
C GLY A 281 -8.37 -0.75 15.53
N GLN A 282 -9.14 -0.21 16.47
CA GLN A 282 -9.77 -0.94 17.56
C GLN A 282 -10.83 -1.97 17.13
N TYR A 283 -11.39 -1.82 15.92
CA TYR A 283 -12.47 -2.68 15.43
C TYR A 283 -11.96 -3.87 14.62
N TRP A 284 -10.64 -4.10 14.54
CA TRP A 284 -10.11 -5.30 13.87
C TRP A 284 -10.66 -6.58 14.53
N PRO A 285 -11.17 -7.57 13.77
CA PRO A 285 -11.18 -7.73 12.31
C PRO A 285 -12.52 -7.36 11.61
N TYR A 286 -13.42 -6.64 12.27
CA TYR A 286 -14.80 -6.41 11.82
C TYR A 286 -14.92 -5.60 10.52
N GLY A 287 -15.78 -6.03 9.59
CA GLY A 287 -16.01 -5.35 8.31
C GLY A 287 -14.83 -5.44 7.34
N ARG A 288 -13.92 -6.41 7.54
CA ARG A 288 -12.75 -6.69 6.70
C ARG A 288 -12.88 -8.07 6.09
N GLY A 289 -12.23 -8.25 4.96
CA GLY A 289 -12.14 -9.55 4.31
C GLY A 289 -11.36 -9.48 3.01
N VAL A 290 -11.49 -10.54 2.23
CA VAL A 290 -10.80 -10.70 0.95
C VAL A 290 -11.73 -11.34 -0.06
N TYR A 291 -11.85 -10.69 -1.22
CA TYR A 291 -12.40 -11.33 -2.42
C TYR A 291 -11.29 -12.11 -3.10
N VAL A 292 -11.60 -13.30 -3.58
CA VAL A 292 -10.70 -14.17 -4.33
C VAL A 292 -11.36 -14.57 -5.65
N SER A 293 -10.65 -14.35 -6.76
CA SER A 293 -11.05 -14.77 -8.10
C SER A 293 -11.22 -16.29 -8.20
N HIS A 294 -11.99 -16.75 -9.19
CA HIS A 294 -12.17 -18.18 -9.43
C HIS A 294 -10.83 -18.91 -9.70
N THR A 295 -9.90 -18.24 -10.39
CA THR A 295 -8.57 -18.78 -10.72
C THR A 295 -7.55 -18.68 -9.58
N ASN A 296 -7.93 -18.16 -8.41
CA ASN A 296 -7.06 -17.99 -7.23
C ASN A 296 -5.75 -17.20 -7.45
N ASP A 297 -5.67 -16.38 -8.51
CA ASP A 297 -4.50 -15.58 -8.85
C ASP A 297 -4.71 -14.07 -8.66
N PHE A 298 -5.96 -13.66 -8.39
CA PHE A 298 -6.36 -12.26 -8.20
C PHE A 298 -7.20 -12.13 -6.92
N VAL A 299 -6.79 -11.23 -6.03
CA VAL A 299 -7.51 -10.96 -4.78
C VAL A 299 -7.69 -9.48 -4.53
N VAL A 300 -8.73 -9.16 -3.77
CA VAL A 300 -9.02 -7.79 -3.32
C VAL A 300 -9.23 -7.81 -1.81
N TRP A 301 -8.27 -7.28 -1.07
CA TRP A 301 -8.37 -7.06 0.36
C TRP A 301 -9.19 -5.81 0.64
N ILE A 302 -10.17 -5.95 1.55
CA ILE A 302 -11.17 -4.94 1.87
C ILE A 302 -10.96 -4.43 3.29
N ASN A 303 -10.95 -3.10 3.45
CA ASN A 303 -10.89 -2.39 4.74
C ASN A 303 -9.68 -2.72 5.63
N CYS A 304 -8.56 -3.17 5.06
CA CYS A 304 -7.32 -3.38 5.81
C CYS A 304 -6.65 -2.02 6.12
N HIS A 305 -5.54 -1.66 5.48
CA HIS A 305 -4.99 -0.30 5.59
C HIS A 305 -5.59 0.67 4.57
N GLU A 306 -6.04 0.11 3.45
CA GLU A 306 -6.74 0.81 2.38
C GLU A 306 -8.15 0.21 2.29
N HIS A 307 -9.12 0.95 1.75
CA HIS A 307 -10.44 0.38 1.47
C HIS A 307 -10.33 -0.80 0.49
N MET A 308 -9.44 -0.67 -0.49
CA MET A 308 -9.19 -1.70 -1.51
C MET A 308 -7.69 -1.86 -1.77
N ARG A 309 -7.17 -3.07 -1.53
CA ARG A 309 -5.83 -3.50 -1.93
C ARG A 309 -5.92 -4.73 -2.83
N ILE A 310 -5.67 -4.51 -4.12
CA ILE A 310 -5.68 -5.52 -5.16
C ILE A 310 -4.30 -6.16 -5.24
N LEU A 311 -4.25 -7.48 -5.30
CA LEU A 311 -3.04 -8.26 -5.55
C LEU A 311 -3.32 -9.27 -6.67
N CYS A 312 -2.47 -9.33 -7.67
CA CYS A 312 -2.55 -10.31 -8.74
C CYS A 312 -1.18 -10.94 -8.97
N CYS A 313 -1.10 -12.27 -8.83
CA CYS A 313 0.09 -13.03 -9.20
C CYS A 313 -0.08 -13.64 -10.59
N THR A 314 1.03 -13.98 -11.23
CA THR A 314 1.02 -14.83 -12.42
C THR A 314 0.86 -16.31 -12.05
N GLN A 315 0.24 -17.08 -12.93
CA GLN A 315 0.13 -18.53 -12.78
C GLN A 315 1.47 -19.23 -13.03
N SER A 316 1.57 -20.51 -12.65
CA SER A 316 2.82 -21.29 -12.72
C SER A 316 3.39 -21.46 -14.13
N GLU A 317 2.56 -21.33 -15.16
CA GLU A 317 2.97 -21.46 -16.56
C GLU A 317 3.48 -20.13 -17.15
N THR A 318 3.11 -19.01 -16.53
CA THR A 318 3.40 -17.65 -17.02
C THR A 318 4.11 -16.82 -15.97
N VAL A 319 4.90 -17.46 -15.09
CA VAL A 319 5.51 -16.86 -13.89
C VAL A 319 6.25 -15.54 -14.18
N ALA A 320 6.89 -15.45 -15.35
CA ALA A 320 7.68 -14.30 -15.75
C ALA A 320 6.92 -13.27 -16.60
N ASP A 321 5.66 -13.55 -16.98
CA ASP A 321 4.81 -12.65 -17.78
C ASP A 321 3.97 -11.73 -16.88
N ILE A 322 4.62 -10.71 -16.34
CA ILE A 322 3.98 -9.73 -15.45
C ILE A 322 2.90 -8.91 -16.18
N GLY A 323 2.94 -8.88 -17.52
CA GLY A 323 1.96 -8.18 -18.34
C GLY A 323 0.55 -8.74 -18.14
N VAL A 324 0.40 -10.06 -18.00
CA VAL A 324 -0.90 -10.71 -17.79
C VAL A 324 -1.52 -10.27 -16.46
N ALA A 325 -0.74 -10.30 -15.38
CA ALA A 325 -1.19 -9.83 -14.07
C ALA A 325 -1.50 -8.32 -14.07
N PHE A 326 -0.65 -7.51 -14.72
CA PHE A 326 -0.89 -6.07 -14.88
C PHE A 326 -2.19 -5.78 -15.65
N SER A 327 -2.44 -6.52 -16.72
CA SER A 327 -3.64 -6.38 -17.55
C SER A 327 -4.91 -6.72 -16.77
N LYS A 328 -4.88 -7.79 -15.97
CA LYS A 328 -5.99 -8.16 -15.10
C LYS A 328 -6.29 -7.09 -14.05
N VAL A 329 -5.25 -6.56 -13.40
CA VAL A 329 -5.37 -5.44 -12.45
C VAL A 329 -5.88 -4.17 -13.13
N GLY A 330 -5.36 -3.84 -14.31
CA GLY A 330 -5.77 -2.65 -15.07
C GLY A 330 -7.24 -2.69 -15.47
N ARG A 331 -7.73 -3.84 -15.96
CA ARG A 331 -9.14 -4.02 -16.29
C ARG A 331 -10.04 -3.94 -15.05
N ALA A 332 -9.64 -4.57 -13.95
CA ALA A 332 -10.37 -4.48 -12.68
C ALA A 332 -10.49 -3.03 -12.20
N VAL A 333 -9.39 -2.28 -12.20
CA VAL A 333 -9.37 -0.88 -11.76
C VAL A 333 -10.17 0.01 -12.69
N GLN A 334 -10.05 -0.15 -14.01
CA GLN A 334 -10.81 0.66 -14.96
C GLN A 334 -12.32 0.41 -14.82
N PHE A 335 -12.75 -0.85 -14.72
CA PHE A 335 -14.15 -1.19 -14.48
C PHE A 335 -14.67 -0.53 -13.19
N LEU A 336 -13.91 -0.62 -12.09
CA LEU A 336 -14.31 -0.03 -10.81
C LEU A 336 -14.31 1.49 -10.83
N ASP A 337 -13.34 2.14 -11.48
CA ASP A 337 -13.25 3.60 -11.63
C ASP A 337 -14.47 4.19 -12.36
N GLU A 338 -15.11 3.41 -13.26
CA GLU A 338 -16.33 3.82 -13.97
C GLU A 338 -17.58 3.86 -13.07
N ILE A 339 -17.60 3.05 -12.00
CA ILE A 339 -18.80 2.85 -11.14
C ILE A 339 -18.60 3.29 -9.69
N ILE A 340 -17.37 3.60 -9.28
CA ILE A 340 -16.99 4.04 -7.93
C ILE A 340 -16.08 5.26 -8.03
N SER A 341 -16.39 6.30 -7.24
CA SER A 341 -15.50 7.44 -7.07
C SER A 341 -14.43 7.14 -6.00
N PHE A 342 -13.16 7.19 -6.41
CA PHE A 342 -12.02 7.02 -5.52
C PHE A 342 -11.34 8.35 -5.16
N ARG A 343 -10.74 8.36 -3.97
CA ARG A 343 -9.99 9.49 -3.41
C ARG A 343 -8.76 9.80 -4.25
N ASN A 344 -8.84 10.88 -4.99
CA ASN A 344 -7.77 11.35 -5.87
C ASN A 344 -7.54 12.86 -5.70
N THR A 345 -6.28 13.29 -5.75
CA THR A 345 -5.91 14.71 -5.70
C THR A 345 -5.04 15.09 -6.88
N TYR A 346 -5.14 16.37 -7.27
CA TYR A 346 -4.44 16.91 -8.43
C TYR A 346 -2.91 16.71 -8.39
N TYR A 347 -2.28 16.80 -7.20
CA TYR A 347 -0.83 16.70 -7.07
C TYR A 347 -0.32 15.32 -6.65
N LEU A 348 -1.09 14.57 -5.86
CA LEU A 348 -0.65 13.29 -5.30
C LEU A 348 -1.33 12.09 -5.95
N GLY A 349 -2.25 12.29 -6.89
CA GLY A 349 -3.06 11.24 -7.48
C GLY A 349 -3.89 10.51 -6.41
N ASN A 350 -3.95 9.18 -6.49
CA ASN A 350 -4.70 8.38 -5.52
C ASN A 350 -4.07 8.49 -4.13
N LEU A 351 -4.87 8.90 -3.14
CA LEU A 351 -4.39 9.00 -1.76
C LEU A 351 -4.44 7.63 -1.06
N THR A 352 -3.41 7.34 -0.27
CA THR A 352 -3.20 6.05 0.39
C THR A 352 -2.74 6.24 1.83
N SER A 353 -2.82 5.18 2.64
CA SER A 353 -2.20 5.16 3.97
C SER A 353 -0.67 5.03 3.91
N ARG A 354 -0.12 4.64 2.75
CA ARG A 354 1.30 4.35 2.51
C ARG A 354 1.90 5.33 1.50
N PRO A 355 2.74 6.28 1.91
CA PRO A 355 3.27 7.32 1.01
C PRO A 355 3.97 6.81 -0.25
N SER A 356 4.59 5.62 -0.23
CA SER A 356 5.21 4.98 -1.40
C SER A 356 4.20 4.55 -2.48
N TYR A 357 2.92 4.40 -2.14
CA TYR A 357 1.83 4.02 -3.05
C TYR A 357 1.00 5.19 -3.54
N LEU A 358 1.38 6.44 -3.22
CA LEU A 358 0.70 7.61 -3.79
C LEU A 358 0.75 7.60 -5.33
N GLY A 359 -0.22 8.26 -5.94
CA GLY A 359 -0.25 8.43 -7.39
C GLY A 359 -0.95 7.28 -8.08
N THR A 360 -0.19 6.37 -8.69
CA THR A 360 -0.74 5.22 -9.42
C THR A 360 -1.38 4.18 -8.50
N GLY A 361 -0.93 4.10 -7.24
CA GLY A 361 -1.29 3.02 -6.33
C GLY A 361 -0.59 1.70 -6.66
N LEU A 362 0.33 1.66 -7.64
CA LEU A 362 0.88 0.43 -8.20
C LEU A 362 2.24 0.06 -7.62
N ARG A 363 2.45 -1.23 -7.38
CA ARG A 363 3.77 -1.83 -7.16
C ARG A 363 3.87 -3.14 -7.94
N LEU A 364 4.93 -3.28 -8.72
CA LEU A 364 5.24 -4.51 -9.45
C LEU A 364 6.45 -5.15 -8.77
N SER A 365 6.34 -6.41 -8.39
CA SER A 365 7.38 -7.14 -7.66
C SER A 365 7.67 -8.48 -8.35
N TYR A 366 8.91 -8.92 -8.26
CA TYR A 366 9.38 -10.22 -8.74
C TYR A 366 10.33 -10.84 -7.71
N ILE A 367 10.36 -12.17 -7.64
CA ILE A 367 11.24 -12.95 -6.74
C ILE A 367 12.21 -13.79 -7.55
#